data_AF-A9B0W7-F1
#
_entry.id   AF-A9B0W7-F1
#
_cell.length_a   1.000
_cell.length_b   1.000
_cell.length_c   1.000
_cell.angle_alpha   90.00
_cell.angle_beta   90.00
_cell.angle_gamma   90.00
#
_symmetry.space_group_name_H-M   'P 1'
#
loop_
_entity.id
_entity.type
_entity.pdbx_description
1 polymer ?
#
loop_
_entity_poly.entity_id
_entity_poly.type
_entity_poly.pdbx_seq_one_letter_code
_entity_poly.pdbx_strand_id
1 'polypeptide(L)'
;MFLGLVSVVILPILPGAALIWLGALLYASMTDFVVIGWGTLAVLGAIALIAMTSDIWVGALGQRRGGASIWATIFSMIGGIIGLLILNIPGMLIGSIIGALLPEWQRWRDRKFVLDVSWRTIKNWLVSIAIQVSLGLVMVTIFLVRVITG
;
A
#
# COMPACT_ATOMS: atom_id res chain seq x y z
N MET A 1 18.51 19.96 11.64
CA MET A 1 17.20 20.05 12.34
C MET A 1 16.07 20.50 11.41
N PHE A 2 16.21 21.58 10.63
CA PHE A 2 15.19 21.98 9.63
C PHE A 2 14.95 20.96 8.51
N LEU A 3 16.00 20.34 7.96
CA LEU A 3 15.85 19.30 6.93
C LEU A 3 15.13 18.03 7.42
N GLY A 4 15.33 17.64 8.68
CA GLY A 4 14.66 16.48 9.28
C GLY A 4 13.17 16.72 9.54
N LEU A 5 12.76 17.97 9.81
CA LEU A 5 11.34 18.32 9.97
C LEU A 5 10.59 18.32 8.63
N VAL A 6 11.23 18.75 7.54
CA VAL A 6 10.63 18.66 6.19
C VAL A 6 10.42 17.20 5.80
N SER A 7 11.32 16.29 6.20
CA SER A 7 11.11 14.85 6.07
C SER A 7 9.85 14.43 6.86
N VAL A 8 9.78 14.73 8.17
CA VAL A 8 8.66 14.32 9.06
C VAL A 8 7.29 14.84 8.60
N VAL A 9 7.23 16.04 8.01
CA VAL A 9 5.96 16.67 7.59
C VAL A 9 5.43 16.10 6.27
N ILE A 10 6.29 15.58 5.39
CA ILE A 10 5.88 14.94 4.12
C ILE A 10 5.62 13.43 4.32
N LEU A 11 6.13 12.85 5.41
CA LEU A 11 6.09 11.42 5.73
C LEU A 11 4.74 10.76 6.07
N PRO A 12 3.61 11.42 6.40
CA PRO A 12 2.43 10.69 6.88
C PRO A 12 1.66 9.91 5.78
N ILE A 13 2.04 10.03 4.50
CA ILE A 13 1.28 9.47 3.37
C ILE A 13 2.10 8.46 2.55
N LEU A 14 3.41 8.39 2.74
CA LEU A 14 4.28 7.55 1.92
C LEU A 14 4.19 6.07 2.34
N PRO A 15 3.92 5.13 1.42
CA PRO A 15 3.90 3.69 1.72
C PRO A 15 5.22 3.25 2.35
N GLY A 16 5.17 2.36 3.34
CA GLY A 16 6.37 1.94 4.10
C GLY A 16 7.54 1.49 3.21
N ALA A 17 7.25 0.83 2.09
CA ALA A 17 8.28 0.41 1.13
C ALA A 17 8.96 1.59 0.40
N ALA A 18 8.23 2.67 0.10
CA ALA A 18 8.80 3.89 -0.48
C ALA A 18 9.75 4.56 0.51
N LEU A 19 9.40 4.54 1.80
CA LEU A 19 10.24 5.09 2.87
C LEU A 19 11.55 4.33 3.02
N ILE A 20 11.48 2.99 2.99
CA ILE A 20 12.68 2.14 3.07
C ILE A 20 13.60 2.43 1.87
N TRP A 21 13.05 2.56 0.67
CA TRP A 21 13.83 2.89 -0.53
C TRP A 21 14.47 4.29 -0.45
N LEU A 22 13.71 5.31 -0.04
CA LEU A 22 14.23 6.67 0.14
C LEU A 22 15.32 6.71 1.21
N GLY A 23 15.15 5.98 2.32
CA GLY A 23 16.17 5.83 3.35
C GLY A 23 17.45 5.21 2.80
N ALA A 24 17.33 4.16 1.99
CA ALA A 24 18.47 3.54 1.32
C ALA A 24 19.17 4.49 0.34
N LEU A 25 18.41 5.30 -0.40
CA LEU A 25 18.95 6.31 -1.32
C LEU A 25 19.72 7.40 -0.58
N LEU A 26 19.17 7.90 0.53
CA LEU A 26 19.83 8.89 1.37
C LEU A 26 21.13 8.32 1.96
N TYR A 27 21.09 7.09 2.49
CA TYR A 27 22.28 6.43 3.02
C TYR A 27 23.36 6.20 1.94
N ALA A 28 22.95 5.75 0.75
CA ALA A 28 23.85 5.59 -0.39
C ALA A 28 24.52 6.92 -0.77
N SER A 29 23.75 8.02 -0.79
CA SER A 29 24.29 9.34 -1.11
C SER A 29 25.28 9.86 -0.06
N MET A 30 25.10 9.49 1.22
CA MET A 30 26.03 9.85 2.30
C MET A 30 27.31 9.00 2.30
N THR A 31 27.29 7.85 1.64
CA THR A 31 28.41 6.90 1.54
C THR A 31 29.03 6.88 0.15
N ASP A 32 28.75 7.89 -0.69
CA ASP A 32 29.20 7.99 -2.09
C ASP A 32 28.92 6.72 -2.92
N PHE A 33 27.83 6.02 -2.59
CA PHE A 33 27.42 4.75 -3.21
C PHE A 33 28.43 3.60 -3.06
N VAL A 34 29.39 3.71 -2.12
CA VAL A 34 30.40 2.68 -1.85
C VAL A 34 29.76 1.46 -1.18
N VAL A 35 28.94 1.69 -0.17
CA VAL A 35 28.25 0.64 0.60
C VAL A 35 27.00 0.15 -0.14
N ILE A 36 26.24 1.08 -0.73
CA ILE A 36 25.03 0.80 -1.49
C ILE A 36 25.17 1.35 -2.90
N GLY A 37 25.59 0.47 -3.82
CA GLY A 37 25.68 0.81 -5.24
C GLY A 37 24.31 0.91 -5.93
N TRP A 38 24.32 1.52 -7.12
CA TRP A 38 23.14 1.71 -7.99
C TRP A 38 22.35 0.43 -8.27
N GLY A 39 23.02 -0.73 -8.38
CA GLY A 39 22.35 -2.02 -8.60
C GLY A 39 21.45 -2.43 -7.44
N THR A 40 21.92 -2.28 -6.19
CA THR A 40 21.11 -2.57 -5.00
C THR A 40 19.93 -1.60 -4.90
N LEU A 41 20.16 -0.31 -5.18
CA LEU A 41 19.12 0.71 -5.21
C LEU A 41 18.04 0.43 -6.24
N ALA A 42 18.41 -0.06 -7.42
CA ALA A 42 17.46 -0.45 -8.46
C ALA A 42 16.60 -1.66 -8.02
N VAL A 43 17.22 -2.67 -7.39
CA VAL A 43 16.50 -3.84 -6.85
C VAL A 43 15.52 -3.43 -5.75
N LEU A 44 15.98 -2.63 -4.78
CA LEU A 44 15.12 -2.10 -3.72
C LEU A 44 13.98 -1.25 -4.31
N GLY A 45 14.25 -0.47 -5.36
CA GLY A 45 13.25 0.36 -6.04
C GLY A 45 12.19 -0.49 -6.75
N ALA A 46 12.59 -1.57 -7.41
CA ALA A 46 11.67 -2.52 -8.01
C ALA A 46 10.76 -3.18 -6.96
N ILE A 47 11.33 -3.62 -5.84
CA ILE A 47 10.56 -4.20 -4.73
C ILE A 47 9.60 -3.16 -4.14
N ALA A 48 10.04 -1.91 -3.95
CA ALA A 48 9.19 -0.84 -3.47
C ALA A 48 8.00 -0.59 -4.41
N LEU A 49 8.22 -0.53 -5.73
CA LEU A 49 7.15 -0.35 -6.70
C LEU A 49 6.13 -1.50 -6.65
N ILE A 50 6.58 -2.74 -6.52
CA ILE A 50 5.70 -3.91 -6.37
C ILE A 50 4.88 -3.80 -5.07
N ALA A 51 5.52 -3.42 -3.96
CA ALA A 51 4.84 -3.25 -2.68
C ALA A 51 3.83 -2.10 -2.70
N MET A 52 4.15 -0.97 -3.35
CA MET A 52 3.24 0.18 -3.46
C MET A 52 2.04 -0.12 -4.35
N THR A 53 2.24 -0.92 -5.41
CA THR A 53 1.16 -1.26 -6.33
C THR A 53 0.31 -2.43 -5.83
N SER A 54 0.74 -3.16 -4.79
CA SER A 54 0.01 -4.32 -4.27
C SER A 54 -1.42 -3.98 -3.86
N ASP A 55 -1.66 -2.79 -3.29
CA ASP A 55 -2.99 -2.33 -2.88
C ASP A 55 -3.97 -2.29 -4.06
N ILE A 56 -3.47 -1.91 -5.24
CA ILE A 56 -4.27 -1.78 -6.46
C ILE A 56 -4.64 -3.16 -7.00
N TRP A 57 -3.65 -4.04 -7.19
CA TRP A 57 -3.88 -5.34 -7.82
C TRP A 57 -4.57 -6.32 -6.86
N VAL A 58 -4.19 -6.36 -5.58
CA VAL A 58 -4.83 -7.22 -4.57
C VAL A 58 -6.27 -6.79 -4.34
N GLY A 59 -6.53 -5.48 -4.24
CA GLY A 59 -7.88 -4.93 -4.15
C GLY A 59 -8.73 -5.27 -5.37
N ALA A 60 -8.22 -5.01 -6.57
CA ALA A 60 -8.94 -5.25 -7.81
C ALA A 60 -9.21 -6.75 -8.08
N LEU A 61 -8.20 -7.61 -7.90
CA LEU A 61 -8.33 -9.06 -8.12
C LEU A 61 -9.22 -9.70 -7.05
N GLY A 62 -9.09 -9.27 -5.79
CA GLY A 62 -9.86 -9.83 -4.68
C GLY A 62 -11.34 -9.47 -4.73
N GLN A 63 -11.70 -8.25 -5.17
CA GLN A 63 -13.10 -7.86 -5.35
C GLN A 63 -13.73 -8.52 -6.59
N ARG A 64 -13.03 -8.54 -7.73
CA ARG A 64 -13.57 -9.12 -8.98
C ARG A 64 -13.87 -10.62 -8.87
N ARG A 65 -13.03 -11.39 -8.17
CA ARG A 65 -13.29 -12.82 -7.90
C ARG A 65 -14.54 -13.06 -7.03
N GLY A 66 -15.07 -12.01 -6.40
CA GLY A 66 -16.31 -12.07 -5.62
C GLY A 66 -17.58 -11.74 -6.40
N GLY A 67 -17.51 -11.53 -7.73
CA GLY A 67 -18.67 -11.18 -8.54
C GLY A 67 -19.05 -9.70 -8.50
N ALA A 68 -18.19 -8.87 -7.90
CA ALA A 68 -18.31 -7.41 -7.93
C ALA A 68 -17.97 -6.88 -9.32
N SER A 69 -18.77 -5.92 -9.78
CA SER A 69 -18.61 -5.23 -11.05
C SER A 69 -17.33 -4.40 -11.11
N ILE A 70 -16.88 -4.06 -12.32
CA ILE A 70 -15.72 -3.18 -12.50
C ILE A 70 -15.96 -1.80 -11.89
N TRP A 71 -17.21 -1.35 -11.91
CA TRP A 71 -17.65 -0.10 -11.30
C TRP A 71 -17.56 -0.17 -9.77
N ALA A 72 -17.91 -1.30 -9.15
CA ALA A 72 -17.70 -1.50 -7.71
C ALA A 72 -16.24 -1.31 -7.32
N THR A 73 -15.29 -1.87 -8.10
CA THR A 73 -13.86 -1.66 -7.82
C THR A 73 -13.45 -0.19 -7.92
N ILE A 74 -13.90 0.53 -8.95
CA ILE A 74 -13.53 1.94 -9.16
C ILE A 74 -14.11 2.82 -8.03
N PHE A 75 -15.40 2.67 -7.73
CA PHE A 75 -16.02 3.44 -6.65
C PHE A 75 -15.47 3.05 -5.28
N SER A 76 -15.08 1.79 -5.07
CA SER A 76 -14.35 1.36 -3.87
C SER A 76 -13.01 2.08 -3.73
N MET A 77 -12.24 2.21 -4.80
CA MET A 77 -10.95 2.92 -4.77
C MET A 77 -11.15 4.39 -4.43
N ILE A 78 -12.09 5.05 -5.11
CA ILE A 78 -12.39 6.48 -4.88
C ILE A 78 -12.92 6.68 -3.45
N GLY A 79 -13.87 5.85 -3.02
CA GLY A 79 -14.42 5.89 -1.66
C GLY A 79 -13.35 5.63 -0.60
N GLY A 80 -12.43 4.71 -0.85
CA GLY A 80 -11.28 4.45 0.02
C GLY A 80 -10.36 5.67 0.15
N ILE A 81 -10.02 6.32 -0.96
CA ILE A 81 -9.18 7.54 -0.94
C ILE A 81 -9.88 8.68 -0.18
N ILE A 82 -11.15 8.93 -0.47
CA ILE A 82 -11.93 9.98 0.22
C ILE A 82 -12.04 9.65 1.71
N GLY A 83 -12.34 8.39 2.04
CA GLY A 83 -12.42 7.93 3.42
C GLY A 83 -11.10 8.10 4.18
N LEU A 84 -9.97 7.78 3.54
CA LEU A 84 -8.63 7.98 4.09
C LEU A 84 -8.39 9.45 4.46
N LEU A 85 -8.82 10.39 3.61
CA LEU A 85 -8.64 11.82 3.85
C LEU A 85 -9.50 12.35 5.01
N ILE A 86 -10.70 11.78 5.24
CA ILE A 86 -11.63 12.28 6.26
C ILE A 86 -11.38 11.66 7.63
N LEU A 87 -11.26 10.33 7.69
CA LEU A 87 -11.17 9.57 8.95
C LEU A 87 -9.94 8.65 9.01
N ASN A 88 -8.93 8.88 8.16
CA ASN A 88 -7.69 8.09 8.13
C ASN A 88 -7.96 6.58 7.86
N ILE A 89 -7.23 5.66 8.50
CA ILE A 89 -7.32 4.21 8.26
C ILE A 89 -8.76 3.66 8.39
N PRO A 90 -9.53 3.96 9.46
CA PRO A 90 -10.93 3.52 9.54
C PRO A 90 -11.79 4.06 8.41
N GLY A 91 -11.59 5.33 8.04
CA GLY A 91 -12.29 5.96 6.94
C GLY A 91 -12.05 5.28 5.61
N MET A 92 -10.79 4.90 5.34
CA MET A 92 -10.44 4.20 4.11
C MET A 92 -11.19 2.88 3.97
N LEU A 93 -11.29 2.08 5.05
CA LEU A 93 -12.03 0.82 5.02
C LEU A 93 -13.52 1.03 4.81
N ILE A 94 -14.13 1.93 5.59
CA ILE A 94 -15.56 2.23 5.49
C ILE A 94 -15.89 2.81 4.11
N GLY A 95 -15.11 3.78 3.65
CA GLY A 95 -15.25 4.40 2.34
C GLY A 95 -15.06 3.42 1.20
N SER A 96 -14.13 2.48 1.32
CA SER A 96 -13.95 1.40 0.32
C SER A 96 -15.16 0.48 0.25
N ILE A 97 -15.72 0.09 1.40
CA ILE A 97 -16.89 -0.79 1.46
C ILE A 97 -18.13 -0.08 0.90
N ILE A 98 -18.40 1.15 1.34
CA ILE A 98 -19.53 1.94 0.84
C ILE A 98 -19.36 2.22 -0.66
N GLY A 99 -18.15 2.59 -1.08
CA GLY A 99 -17.77 2.77 -2.48
C GLY A 99 -18.04 1.52 -3.33
N ALA A 100 -17.64 0.34 -2.86
CA ALA A 100 -17.88 -0.92 -3.56
C ALA A 100 -19.38 -1.24 -3.70
N LEU A 101 -20.16 -0.89 -2.69
CA LEU A 101 -21.59 -1.17 -2.65
C LEU A 101 -22.42 -0.19 -3.49
N LEU A 102 -22.04 1.10 -3.56
CA LEU A 102 -22.75 2.16 -4.27
C LEU A 102 -23.29 1.80 -5.68
N PRO A 103 -22.46 1.30 -6.62
CA PRO A 103 -22.94 0.96 -7.96
C PRO A 103 -23.81 -0.30 -8.01
N GLU A 104 -23.88 -1.09 -6.93
CA GLU A 104 -24.64 -2.33 -6.82
C GLU A 104 -25.83 -2.20 -5.86
N TRP A 105 -26.43 -1.01 -5.79
CA TRP A 105 -27.55 -0.68 -4.89
C TRP A 105 -28.74 -1.64 -4.96
N GLN A 106 -29.02 -2.24 -6.13
CA GLN A 106 -30.08 -3.23 -6.28
C GLN A 106 -29.82 -4.51 -5.48
N ARG A 107 -28.55 -4.85 -5.24
CA ARG A 107 -28.12 -6.03 -4.48
C ARG A 107 -28.03 -5.79 -2.98
N TRP A 108 -28.24 -4.55 -2.50
CA TRP A 108 -28.16 -4.22 -1.07
C TRP A 108 -29.19 -4.95 -0.21
N ARG A 109 -30.32 -5.36 -0.82
CA ARG A 109 -31.35 -6.14 -0.11
C ARG A 109 -30.86 -7.54 0.25
N ASP A 110 -29.86 -8.06 -0.45
CA ASP A 110 -29.22 -9.32 -0.12
C ASP A 110 -28.14 -9.09 0.96
N ARG A 111 -28.49 -9.42 2.21
CA ARG A 111 -27.57 -9.31 3.34
C ARG A 111 -26.31 -10.17 3.16
N LYS A 112 -26.41 -11.33 2.49
CA LYS A 112 -25.24 -12.19 2.26
C LYS A 112 -24.25 -11.49 1.34
N PHE A 113 -24.75 -10.89 0.27
CA PHE A 113 -23.94 -10.11 -0.66
C PHE A 113 -23.20 -8.95 0.04
N VAL A 114 -23.92 -8.14 0.84
CA VAL A 114 -23.32 -6.99 1.55
C VAL A 114 -22.22 -7.43 2.53
N LEU A 115 -22.48 -8.49 3.29
CA LEU A 115 -21.51 -9.05 4.24
C LEU A 115 -20.30 -9.64 3.52
N ASP A 116 -20.50 -10.36 2.42
CA ASP A 116 -19.42 -10.94 1.62
C ASP A 116 -18.52 -9.87 1.01
N VAL A 117 -19.09 -8.80 0.44
CA VAL A 117 -18.31 -7.67 -0.11
C VAL A 117 -17.48 -7.00 0.99
N SER A 118 -18.11 -6.73 2.14
CA SER A 118 -17.44 -6.10 3.29
C SER A 118 -16.28 -6.97 3.79
N TRP A 119 -16.53 -8.27 3.97
CA TRP A 119 -15.53 -9.22 4.45
C TRP A 119 -14.39 -9.43 3.46
N ARG A 120 -14.69 -9.47 2.16
CA ARG A 120 -13.67 -9.54 1.10
C ARG A 120 -12.80 -8.29 1.08
N THR A 121 -13.37 -7.10 1.22
CA THR A 121 -12.60 -5.86 1.27
C THR A 121 -11.63 -5.86 2.45
N ILE A 122 -12.09 -6.28 3.64
CA ILE A 122 -11.22 -6.41 4.83
C ILE A 122 -10.11 -7.45 4.59
N LYS A 123 -10.46 -8.63 4.07
CA LYS A 123 -9.47 -9.68 3.75
C LYS A 123 -8.42 -9.20 2.74
N ASN A 124 -8.84 -8.52 1.68
CA ASN A 124 -7.93 -8.00 0.66
C ASN A 124 -6.98 -6.97 1.27
N TRP A 125 -7.49 -6.10 2.15
CA TRP A 125 -6.66 -5.14 2.88
C TRP A 125 -5.62 -5.85 3.76
N LEU A 126 -6.02 -6.86 4.54
CA LEU A 126 -5.10 -7.65 5.36
C LEU A 126 -4.04 -8.37 4.52
N VAL A 127 -4.42 -8.94 3.38
CA VAL A 127 -3.49 -9.59 2.43
C VAL A 127 -2.52 -8.57 1.86
N SER A 128 -2.98 -7.37 1.50
CA SER A 128 -2.09 -6.31 1.00
C SER A 128 -1.10 -5.86 2.07
N ILE A 129 -1.54 -5.68 3.32
CA ILE A 129 -0.65 -5.40 4.45
C ILE A 129 0.39 -6.50 4.61
N ALA A 130 -0.02 -7.77 4.58
CA ALA A 130 0.90 -8.89 4.72
C ALA A 130 1.96 -8.89 3.62
N ILE A 131 1.58 -8.58 2.38
CA ILE A 131 2.52 -8.44 1.26
C ILE A 131 3.48 -7.28 1.50
N GLN A 132 2.97 -6.10 1.87
CA GLN A 132 3.80 -4.92 2.13
C GLN A 132 4.79 -5.14 3.27
N VAL A 133 4.35 -5.77 4.37
CA VAL A 133 5.22 -6.11 5.50
C VAL A 133 6.29 -7.10 5.07
N SER A 134 5.90 -8.16 4.33
CA SER A 134 6.85 -9.17 3.85
C SER A 134 7.90 -8.56 2.92
N LEU A 135 7.49 -7.74 1.95
CA LEU A 135 8.39 -7.06 1.03
C LEU A 135 9.25 -6.02 1.75
N GLY A 136 8.68 -5.28 2.70
CA GLY A 136 9.41 -4.33 3.54
C GLY A 136 10.50 -5.01 4.37
N LEU A 137 10.21 -6.18 4.96
CA LEU A 137 11.21 -6.98 5.67
C LEU A 137 12.35 -7.42 4.74
N VAL A 138 12.03 -7.92 3.55
CA VAL A 138 13.05 -8.29 2.54
C VAL A 138 13.93 -7.09 2.18
N MET A 139 13.34 -5.92 1.97
CA MET A 139 14.09 -4.69 1.69
C MET A 139 15.02 -4.31 2.83
N VAL A 140 14.54 -4.36 4.08
CA VAL A 140 15.35 -4.06 5.27
C VAL A 140 16.49 -5.06 5.42
N THR A 141 16.25 -6.36 5.19
CA THR A 141 17.30 -7.37 5.24
C THR A 141 18.38 -7.11 4.19
N ILE A 142 18.00 -6.82 2.94
CA ILE A 142 18.96 -6.49 1.87
C ILE A 142 19.78 -5.25 2.25
N PHE A 143 19.12 -4.22 2.75
CA PHE A 143 19.78 -3.00 3.21
C PHE A 143 20.79 -3.27 4.33
N LEU A 144 20.38 -3.96 5.40
CA LEU A 144 21.24 -4.26 6.54
C LEU A 144 22.43 -5.14 6.16
N VAL A 145 22.22 -6.18 5.34
CA VAL A 145 23.31 -7.04 4.86
C VAL A 145 24.33 -6.19 4.11
N ARG A 146 23.89 -5.33 3.19
CA ARG A 146 24.80 -4.47 2.43
C ARG A 146 25.56 -3.48 3.30
N VAL A 147 24.90 -2.91 4.31
CA VAL A 147 25.53 -2.00 5.27
C VAL A 147 26.57 -2.70 6.15
N ILE A 148 26.39 -3.98 6.46
CA ILE A 148 27.35 -4.73 7.29
C ILE A 148 28.52 -5.27 6.47
N THR A 149 28.29 -5.63 5.20
CA THR A 149 29.31 -6.25 4.32
C THR A 149 30.15 -5.27 3.50
N GLY A 150 29.70 -4.02 3.36
CA GLY A 150 30.36 -2.96 2.58
C GLY A 150 31.05 -1.97 3.50
#